data_AF-A0AA95I7W9-F1
#
_entry.id   AF-A0AA95I7W9-F1
#
_cell.length_a   1.000
_cell.length_b   1.000
_cell.length_c   1.000
_cell.angle_alpha   90.00
_cell.angle_beta   90.00
_cell.angle_gamma   90.00
#
_symmetry.space_group_name_H-M   'P 1'
#
loop_
_entity.id
_entity.type
_entity.pdbx_description
1 polymer ?
#
loop_
_entity_poly.entity_id
_entity_poly.type
_entity_poly.pdbx_seq_one_letter_code
_entity_poly.pdbx_strand_id
1 'polypeptide(L)' 'MTVGAKLFWNMGIFVDEYGLSPSIVNGGDFWLLMDWLRLLFLFLLCIISGVNLLNEDKE' A
#
# COMPACT_ATOMS: atom_id res chain seq x y z
N MET A 1 0.29 -9.16 -0.94
CA MET A 1 0.80 -7.86 -1.44
C MET A 1 0.06 -7.40 -2.71
N THR A 2 -0.25 -8.31 -3.63
CA THR A 2 -0.77 -8.03 -4.99
C THR A 2 -2.19 -7.45 -5.07
N VAL A 3 -3.10 -7.77 -4.14
CA VAL A 3 -4.51 -7.30 -4.24
C VAL A 3 -4.65 -5.84 -3.76
N GLY A 4 -4.01 -5.47 -2.64
CA GLY A 4 -4.09 -4.10 -2.10
C GLY A 4 -3.41 -3.06 -2.98
N ALA A 5 -2.21 -3.37 -3.50
CA ALA A 5 -1.48 -2.45 -4.37
C ALA A 5 -2.19 -2.21 -5.71
N LYS A 6 -2.82 -3.24 -6.30
CA LYS A 6 -3.63 -3.09 -7.52
C LYS A 6 -4.85 -2.21 -7.31
N LEU A 7 -5.53 -2.36 -6.16
CA LEU A 7 -6.70 -1.54 -5.84
C LEU A 7 -6.30 -0.07 -5.66
N PHE A 8 -5.20 0.17 -4.95
CA PHE A 8 -4.66 1.51 -4.74
C PHE A 8 -4.20 2.16 -6.05
N TRP A 9 -3.54 1.39 -6.92
CA TRP A 9 -3.12 1.86 -8.25
C TRP A 9 -4.31 2.21 -9.16
N ASN A 10 -5.34 1.35 -9.21
CA ASN A 10 -6.54 1.61 -9.99
C ASN A 10 -7.29 2.85 -9.47
N MET A 11 -7.31 3.08 -8.15
CA MET A 11 -7.86 4.29 -7.57
C MET A 11 -7.07 5.53 -8.00
N GLY A 12 -5.73 5.45 -8.03
CA GLY A 12 -4.89 6.53 -8.53
C GLY A 12 -5.21 6.91 -9.98
N ILE A 13 -5.35 5.90 -10.86
CA ILE A 13 -5.74 6.11 -12.26
C ILE A 13 -7.14 6.76 -12.35
N PHE A 14 -8.10 6.25 -11.59
CA PHE A 14 -9.46 6.81 -11.57
C PHE A 14 -9.45 8.28 -11.13
N VAL A 15 -8.75 8.60 -10.05
CA VAL A 15 -8.71 9.96 -9.51
C VAL A 15 -8.03 10.93 -10.49
N ASP A 16 -6.97 10.50 -11.17
CA ASP A 16 -6.27 11.27 -12.20
C ASP A 16 -7.19 11.57 -13.40
N GLU A 17 -7.91 10.56 -13.89
CA GLU A 17 -8.78 10.67 -15.06
C GLU A 17 -10.02 11.55 -14.82
N TYR A 18 -10.57 11.53 -13.60
CA TYR A 18 -11.73 12.34 -13.23
C TYR A 18 -11.37 13.68 -12.55
N GLY A 19 -10.07 14.00 -12.38
CA GLY A 19 -9.62 15.22 -11.70
C GLY A 19 -10.11 15.33 -10.25
N LEU A 20 -10.35 14.19 -9.60
CA LEU A 20 -10.85 14.13 -8.23
C LEU A 20 -9.68 14.14 -7.24
N SER A 21 -9.97 14.24 -5.94
CA SER A 21 -8.99 13.88 -4.92
C SER A 21 -9.20 12.42 -4.51
N PRO A 22 -8.12 11.67 -4.19
CA PRO A 22 -8.25 10.31 -3.68
C PRO A 22 -9.07 10.24 -2.40
N SER A 23 -9.06 11.31 -1.61
CA SER A 23 -9.83 11.43 -0.38
C SER A 23 -11.34 11.46 -0.60
N ILE A 24 -11.84 11.97 -1.73
CA ILE A 24 -13.28 11.93 -2.03
C ILE A 24 -13.73 10.49 -2.31
N VAL A 25 -12.92 9.74 -3.07
CA VAL A 25 -13.22 8.34 -3.44
C VAL A 25 -13.15 7.41 -2.24
N ASN A 26 -12.17 7.62 -1.35
CA ASN A 26 -11.97 6.81 -0.15
C ASN A 26 -12.86 7.20 1.04
N GLY A 27 -13.78 8.17 0.87
CA GLY A 27 -14.69 8.61 1.93
C GLY A 27 -14.04 9.48 3.02
N GLY A 28 -12.93 10.13 2.70
CA GLY A 28 -12.22 11.10 3.53
C GLY A 28 -10.70 10.86 3.59
N ASP A 29 -9.97 11.85 4.09
CA ASP A 29 -8.51 11.77 4.27
C ASP A 29 -8.11 10.70 5.30
N PHE A 30 -8.97 10.41 6.28
CA PHE A 30 -8.70 9.40 7.32
C PHE A 30 -8.55 8.00 6.73
N TRP A 31 -9.47 7.59 5.85
CA TRP A 31 -9.45 6.28 5.20
C TRP A 31 -8.28 6.16 4.22
N LEU A 32 -7.97 7.23 3.48
CA LEU A 32 -6.80 7.31 2.62
C LEU A 32 -5.49 7.11 3.41
N LEU A 33 -5.38 7.73 4.59
CA LEU A 33 -4.21 7.60 5.45
C LEU A 33 -4.09 6.19 6.03
N MET A 34 -5.20 5.54 6.39
CA MET A 34 -5.22 4.13 6.82
C MET A 34 -4.76 3.17 5.72
N ASP A 35 -5.15 3.39 4.46
CA ASP A 35 -4.66 2.58 3.34
C ASP A 35 -3.15 2.77 3.10
N TRP A 36 -2.65 4.00 3.17
CA TRP A 36 -1.22 4.29 3.12
C TRP A 36 -0.44 3.62 4.26
N LEU A 37 -0.96 3.72 5.49
CA LEU A 37 -0.36 3.09 6.67
C LEU A 37 -0.31 1.56 6.51
N ARG A 38 -1.37 0.96 5.98
CA ARG A 38 -1.43 -0.47 5.70
C ARG A 38 -0.41 -0.90 4.66
N LEU A 39 -0.25 -0.14 3.57
CA LEU A 39 0.77 -0.40 2.56
C LEU A 39 2.18 -0.31 3.15
N LEU A 40 2.44 0.67 4.01
CA LEU A 40 3.71 0.83 4.70
C LEU A 40 4.02 -0.37 5.62
N PHE A 41 3.06 -0.83 6.43
CA PHE A 41 3.26 -2.02 7.28
C PHE A 41 3.52 -3.29 6.46
N LEU A 42 2.80 -3.48 5.35
CA LEU A 42 3.03 -4.62 4.46
C LEU A 42 4.43 -4.58 3.83
N PHE A 43 4.92 -3.39 3.47
CA PHE A 43 6.27 -3.20 2.96
C PHE A 43 7.33 -3.52 4.02
N LEU A 44 7.14 -3.04 5.26
CA LEU A 44 8.04 -3.35 6.37
C LEU A 44 8.07 -4.85 6.69
N LEU A 45 6.92 -5.52 6.72
CA LEU A 45 6.84 -6.97 6.91
C LEU A 45 7.58 -7.73 5.81
N CYS A 46 7.49 -7.27 4.57
CA CYS A 46 8.24 -7.86 3.46
C CYS A 46 9.76 -7.71 3.65
N ILE A 47 10.23 -6.54 4.08
CA ILE A 47 11.65 -6.32 4.39
C ILE A 47 12.09 -7.22 5.54
N ILE A 48 11.34 -7.26 6.66
CA ILE A 48 11.68 -8.07 7.82
C ILE A 48 11.74 -9.56 7.43
N SER A 49 10.75 -10.04 6.66
CA SER A 49 10.74 -11.42 6.16
C SER A 49 11.93 -11.70 5.23
N GLY A 50 12.29 -10.77 4.35
CA GLY A 50 13.44 -10.93 3.46
C GLY A 50 14.77 -10.93 4.22
N VAL A 51 14.92 -10.06 5.22
CA VAL A 51 16.12 -10.00 6.08
C VAL A 51 16.25 -11.27 6.92
N ASN A 52 15.16 -11.77 7.49
CA ASN A 52 15.18 -13.03 8.25
C ASN A 52 15.60 -14.21 7.38
N LEU A 53 15.03 -14.34 6.17
CA LEU A 53 15.40 -15.39 5.23
C LEU A 53 16.91 -15.34 4.88
N LEU A 54 17.44 -14.15 4.61
CA LEU A 54 18.86 -13.95 4.28
C LEU A 54 19.82 -14.16 5.47
N ASN A 55 19.31 -14.16 6.69
CA ASN A 55 20.09 -14.47 7.90
C ASN A 55 20.06 -15.97 8.22
N GLU A 56 18.96 -16.68 7.93
CA GLU A 56 18.87 -18.14 8.02
C GLU A 56 19.87 -18.84 7.10
N ASP A 57 20.10 -18.33 5.88
CA ASP A 57 21.08 -18.90 4.95
C ASP A 57 22.56 -18.70 5.36
N LYS A 58 22.85 -18.01 6.48
CA LYS A 58 24.22 -17.73 6.95
C LYS A 58 24.65 -18.54 8.19
N GLU A 59 23.76 -19.34 8.78
CA GLU A 59 24.11 -20.39 9.77
C GLU A 59 24.20 -21.77 9.12
#